data_AF-A0A081RPW5-F1
#
_entry.id   AF-A0A081RPW5-F1
#
_cell.length_a   1.000
_cell.length_b   1.000
_cell.length_c   1.000
_cell.angle_alpha   90.00
_cell.angle_beta   90.00
_cell.angle_gamma   90.00
#
_symmetry.space_group_name_H-M   'P 1'
#
loop_
_entity.id
_entity.type
_entity.pdbx_description
1 polymer ?
#
loop_
_entity_poly.entity_id
_entity_poly.type
_entity_poly.pdbx_seq_one_letter_code
_entity_poly.pdbx_strand_id
1 'polypeptide(L)'
;MISGFATPDGTKKFAVNSGVNQSNFKGFQSLTLSNVGIGTYLGDPDARTDELVTNAVKQSVLSGVNVLDTAINYRSQKAERSVGKAISELIQENKISRDQIFVSTKNGYVTNDADVQLGFWEYVKEEYTQKGIVQEGDITSGYHCMTTTYLSDQLDRSLKNLDLECIDLMYLHNAVEGQIKDVSKEQFLKNLQSVFELYEQKRNEGKIKFYGMATWECFRVPSDNPQYLSLEDTVNIAKKVGGDNHGFRFIQLPFNLYYDQALLGKTQTIENNPVSVLEAATRLGIGVFTSVPLMQGRLLQPGVMPEFSDLKPSMRALQFIRSSPGVLAPLVGQKSAEHVSENLEVMKIPPYSEDEFLNLVKRLTS
;
A
#
# COMPACT_ATOMS: atom_id res chain seq x y z
N MET A 1 20.05 11.35 -1.63
CA MET A 1 19.21 10.38 -0.91
C MET A 1 19.16 10.78 0.55
N ILE A 2 17.94 10.87 1.06
CA ILE A 2 17.59 11.18 2.44
C ILE A 2 17.82 9.92 3.27
N SER A 3 18.66 10.05 4.28
CA SER A 3 19.01 8.94 5.18
C SER A 3 17.91 8.62 6.18
N GLY A 4 17.82 7.34 6.57
CA GLY A 4 16.94 6.86 7.63
C GLY A 4 15.61 6.28 7.14
N PHE A 5 14.79 5.90 8.10
CA PHE A 5 13.51 5.21 7.93
C PHE A 5 12.59 5.50 9.13
N ALA A 6 11.30 5.22 9.03
CA ALA A 6 10.32 5.43 10.11
C ALA A 6 10.74 4.71 11.39
N THR A 7 10.82 5.43 12.51
CA THR A 7 11.18 4.84 13.82
C THR A 7 10.02 4.94 14.82
N PRO A 8 10.00 4.10 15.87
CA PRO A 8 9.04 4.22 16.96
C PRO A 8 8.99 5.64 17.55
N ASP A 9 10.16 6.21 17.85
CA ASP A 9 10.26 7.54 18.46
C ASP A 9 9.85 8.64 17.48
N GLY A 10 10.30 8.57 16.22
CA GLY A 10 9.97 9.55 15.19
C GLY A 10 8.48 9.59 14.88
N THR A 11 7.87 8.44 14.64
CA THR A 11 6.43 8.33 14.34
C THR A 11 5.56 8.74 15.55
N LYS A 12 5.98 8.41 16.78
CA LYS A 12 5.30 8.89 18.00
C LYS A 12 5.41 10.41 18.15
N LYS A 13 6.61 10.97 17.92
CA LYS A 13 6.83 12.42 17.94
C LYS A 13 5.97 13.13 16.89
N PHE A 14 5.83 12.56 15.69
CA PHE A 14 4.94 13.08 14.66
C PHE A 14 3.49 13.14 15.14
N ALA A 15 2.98 12.03 15.69
CA ALA A 15 1.61 11.96 16.19
C ALA A 15 1.33 13.02 17.26
N VAL A 16 2.27 13.22 18.20
CA VAL A 16 2.17 14.26 19.24
C VAL A 16 2.20 15.67 18.64
N ASN A 17 3.14 15.95 17.73
CA ASN A 17 3.35 17.29 17.18
C ASN A 17 2.30 17.69 16.13
N SER A 18 1.61 16.74 15.53
CA SER A 18 0.57 17.01 14.52
C SER A 18 -0.63 17.80 15.07
N GLY A 19 -0.84 17.79 16.40
CA GLY A 19 -2.03 18.39 17.03
C GLY A 19 -3.33 17.62 16.78
N VAL A 20 -3.27 16.52 16.04
CA VAL A 20 -4.41 15.64 15.77
C VAL A 20 -4.68 14.75 16.99
N ASN A 21 -5.94 14.40 17.21
CA ASN A 21 -6.33 13.47 18.28
C ASN A 21 -5.58 12.13 18.14
N GLN A 22 -4.99 11.65 19.24
CA GLN A 22 -4.21 10.41 19.26
C GLN A 22 -5.01 9.17 18.85
N SER A 23 -6.34 9.19 18.98
CA SER A 23 -7.23 8.12 18.45
C SER A 23 -7.13 7.93 16.93
N ASN A 24 -6.54 8.91 16.22
CA ASN A 24 -6.36 8.89 14.79
C ASN A 24 -5.03 8.27 14.34
N PHE A 25 -4.30 7.67 15.29
CA PHE A 25 -3.12 6.88 15.04
C PHE A 25 -3.29 5.46 15.59
N LYS A 26 -2.72 4.47 14.89
CA LYS A 26 -2.69 3.06 15.30
C LYS A 26 -1.25 2.61 15.53
N GLY A 27 -1.04 1.83 16.58
CA GLY A 27 0.23 1.18 16.86
C GLY A 27 0.37 -0.10 16.02
N PHE A 28 1.47 -0.24 15.27
CA PHE A 28 1.79 -1.49 14.56
C PHE A 28 3.29 -1.64 14.37
N GLN A 29 3.85 -2.82 14.70
CA GLN A 29 5.31 -3.06 14.67
C GLN A 29 6.12 -1.95 15.38
N SER A 30 5.62 -1.49 16.53
CA SER A 30 6.16 -0.36 17.33
C SER A 30 6.10 1.03 16.67
N LEU A 31 5.51 1.16 15.48
CA LEU A 31 5.29 2.45 14.82
C LEU A 31 3.92 3.03 15.19
N THR A 32 3.84 4.36 15.21
CA THR A 32 2.59 5.11 15.41
C THR A 32 2.13 5.68 14.07
N LEU A 33 1.20 4.99 13.41
CA LEU A 33 0.80 5.26 12.02
C LEU A 33 -0.56 5.95 11.97
N SER A 34 -0.71 7.00 11.16
CA SER A 34 -2.00 7.64 10.93
C SER A 34 -2.99 6.63 10.34
N ASN A 35 -4.20 6.58 10.88
CA ASN A 35 -5.23 5.63 10.44
C ASN A 35 -5.97 6.08 9.16
N VAL A 36 -5.36 7.01 8.42
CA VAL A 36 -5.64 7.42 7.05
C VAL A 36 -4.27 7.62 6.40
N GLY A 37 -4.10 7.15 5.16
CA GLY A 37 -2.90 7.38 4.36
C GLY A 37 -3.24 7.98 3.00
N ILE A 38 -2.23 8.45 2.28
CA ILE A 38 -2.37 8.99 0.92
C ILE A 38 -1.81 8.01 -0.11
N GLY A 39 -2.60 7.74 -1.16
CA GLY A 39 -2.19 6.96 -2.33
C GLY A 39 -2.00 7.84 -3.57
N THR A 40 -1.10 7.46 -4.48
CA THR A 40 -0.62 8.35 -5.56
C THR A 40 -0.79 7.79 -6.99
N TYR A 41 -1.73 6.85 -7.19
CA TYR A 41 -1.85 6.06 -8.43
C TYR A 41 -2.20 6.86 -9.70
N LEU A 42 -3.32 7.60 -9.70
CA LEU A 42 -3.97 8.07 -10.92
C LEU A 42 -3.50 9.46 -11.39
N GLY A 43 -3.53 9.69 -12.70
CA GLY A 43 -3.27 10.98 -13.35
C GLY A 43 -2.31 10.83 -14.53
N ASP A 44 -2.18 11.85 -15.36
CA ASP A 44 -1.26 11.83 -16.50
C ASP A 44 0.20 11.94 -16.01
N PRO A 45 1.18 11.34 -16.71
CA PRO A 45 2.59 11.42 -16.34
C PRO A 45 3.24 12.74 -16.78
N ASP A 46 2.61 13.87 -16.45
CA ASP A 46 3.06 15.22 -16.80
C ASP A 46 3.46 16.08 -15.58
N ALA A 47 4.16 17.17 -15.87
CA ALA A 47 4.69 18.09 -14.84
C ALA A 47 3.58 18.77 -14.02
N ARG A 48 2.42 19.05 -14.63
CA ARG A 48 1.29 19.67 -13.94
C ARG A 48 0.75 18.72 -12.86
N THR A 49 0.57 17.46 -13.22
CA THR A 49 0.07 16.43 -12.31
C THR A 49 1.11 16.09 -11.26
N ASP A 50 2.41 16.15 -11.58
CA ASP A 50 3.51 16.02 -10.61
C ASP A 50 3.41 17.07 -9.50
N GLU A 51 3.16 18.32 -9.86
CA GLU A 51 2.97 19.41 -8.89
C GLU A 51 1.73 19.17 -8.00
N LEU A 52 0.61 18.75 -8.61
CA LEU A 52 -0.60 18.43 -7.85
C LEU A 52 -0.38 17.28 -6.85
N VAL A 53 0.30 16.21 -7.26
CA VAL A 53 0.61 15.08 -6.37
C VAL A 53 1.57 15.52 -5.26
N THR A 54 2.62 16.27 -5.60
CA THR A 54 3.58 16.82 -4.62
C THR A 54 2.85 17.65 -3.56
N ASN A 55 2.02 18.60 -3.98
CA ASN A 55 1.28 19.48 -3.07
C ASN A 55 0.26 18.70 -2.22
N ALA A 56 -0.45 17.72 -2.79
CA ALA A 56 -1.38 16.89 -2.05
C ALA A 56 -0.68 16.08 -0.96
N VAL A 57 0.49 15.50 -1.24
CA VAL A 57 1.31 14.80 -0.25
C VAL A 57 1.75 15.76 0.86
N LYS A 58 2.27 16.94 0.51
CA LYS A 58 2.66 17.96 1.50
C LYS A 58 1.51 18.34 2.43
N GLN A 59 0.36 18.67 1.85
CA GLN A 59 -0.82 19.07 2.60
C GLN A 59 -1.35 17.93 3.47
N SER A 60 -1.31 16.67 3.01
CA SER A 60 -1.65 15.51 3.82
C SER A 60 -0.74 15.36 5.03
N VAL A 61 0.57 15.46 4.86
CA VAL A 61 1.53 15.37 5.96
C VAL A 61 1.31 16.47 6.99
N LEU A 62 1.15 17.72 6.53
CA LEU A 62 0.86 18.86 7.40
C LEU A 62 -0.48 18.75 8.13
N SER A 63 -1.38 17.89 7.66
CA SER A 63 -2.69 17.60 8.26
C SER A 63 -2.67 16.35 9.17
N GLY A 64 -1.47 15.83 9.49
CA GLY A 64 -1.30 14.72 10.44
C GLY A 64 -1.30 13.32 9.82
N VAL A 65 -1.08 13.19 8.51
CA VAL A 65 -0.90 11.88 7.84
C VAL A 65 0.59 11.54 7.74
N ASN A 66 1.01 10.38 8.26
CA ASN A 66 2.39 9.89 8.10
C ASN A 66 2.50 8.59 7.31
N VAL A 67 1.43 8.12 6.67
CA VAL A 67 1.45 6.95 5.79
C VAL A 67 1.34 7.40 4.33
N LEU A 68 2.41 7.22 3.56
CA LEU A 68 2.50 7.59 2.15
C LEU A 68 2.68 6.34 1.29
N ASP A 69 1.79 6.13 0.33
CA ASP A 69 1.83 4.96 -0.55
C ASP A 69 1.95 5.35 -2.03
N THR A 70 2.87 4.67 -2.71
CA THR A 70 3.13 4.84 -4.15
C THR A 70 3.51 3.51 -4.80
N ALA A 71 3.92 3.52 -6.06
CA ALA A 71 4.47 2.36 -6.77
C ALA A 71 5.31 2.85 -7.96
N ILE A 72 6.34 2.10 -8.33
CA ILE A 72 7.21 2.47 -9.46
C ILE A 72 6.44 2.59 -10.78
N ASN A 73 5.39 1.77 -10.97
CA ASN A 73 4.58 1.82 -12.20
C ASN A 73 3.53 2.94 -12.20
N TYR A 74 3.32 3.65 -11.08
CA TYR A 74 2.34 4.73 -11.03
C TYR A 74 2.85 5.94 -11.81
N ARG A 75 2.10 6.27 -12.86
CA ARG A 75 2.41 7.37 -13.78
C ARG A 75 3.83 7.22 -14.38
N SER A 76 4.25 5.98 -14.67
CA SER A 76 5.57 5.65 -15.22
C SER A 76 6.71 6.30 -14.42
N GLN A 77 6.81 5.93 -13.13
CA GLN A 77 7.78 6.42 -12.13
C GLN A 77 7.56 7.85 -11.60
N LYS A 78 6.67 8.64 -12.21
CA LYS A 78 6.43 10.03 -11.79
C LYS A 78 5.84 10.18 -10.40
N ALA A 79 5.00 9.23 -9.97
CA ALA A 79 4.39 9.28 -8.64
C ALA A 79 5.43 9.19 -7.52
N GLU A 80 6.41 8.27 -7.64
CA GLU A 80 7.52 8.14 -6.70
C GLU A 80 8.34 9.43 -6.62
N ARG A 81 8.65 10.04 -7.76
CA ARG A 81 9.38 11.32 -7.82
C ARG A 81 8.61 12.46 -7.15
N SER A 82 7.30 12.49 -7.32
CA SER A 82 6.43 13.49 -6.67
C SER A 82 6.39 13.31 -5.15
N VAL A 83 6.32 12.05 -4.67
CA VAL A 83 6.39 11.73 -3.23
C VAL A 83 7.76 12.09 -2.65
N GLY A 84 8.85 11.70 -3.32
CA GLY A 84 10.21 12.02 -2.90
C GLY A 84 10.45 13.52 -2.81
N LYS A 85 9.99 14.28 -3.82
CA LYS A 85 10.04 15.75 -3.82
C LYS A 85 9.29 16.34 -2.63
N ALA A 86 8.06 15.87 -2.34
CA ALA A 86 7.27 16.35 -1.21
C ALA A 86 7.98 16.12 0.13
N ILE A 87 8.55 14.92 0.34
CA ILE A 87 9.30 14.58 1.56
C ILE A 87 10.53 15.49 1.69
N SER A 88 11.30 15.65 0.61
CA SER A 88 12.51 16.48 0.58
C SER A 88 12.20 17.94 0.94
N GLU A 89 11.16 18.53 0.32
CA GLU A 89 10.75 19.90 0.61
C GLU A 89 10.29 20.07 2.07
N LEU A 90 9.49 19.14 2.61
CA LEU A 90 9.05 19.23 4.02
C LEU A 90 10.20 19.11 5.02
N ILE A 91 11.23 18.31 4.71
CA ILE A 91 12.44 18.21 5.53
C ILE A 91 13.25 19.51 5.44
N GLN A 92 13.45 20.05 4.24
CA GLN A 92 14.16 21.33 4.03
C GLN A 92 13.45 22.50 4.73
N GLU A 93 12.11 22.48 4.75
CA GLU A 93 11.26 23.44 5.46
C GLU A 93 11.18 23.17 6.99
N ASN A 94 11.92 22.18 7.51
CA ASN A 94 11.92 21.75 8.91
C ASN A 94 10.52 21.40 9.48
N LYS A 95 9.62 20.89 8.62
CA LYS A 95 8.27 20.47 9.01
C LYS A 95 8.24 19.04 9.54
N ILE A 96 9.12 18.19 9.05
CA ILE A 96 9.26 16.79 9.44
C ILE A 96 10.73 16.35 9.42
N SER A 97 11.01 15.17 9.94
CA SER A 97 12.22 14.40 9.68
C SER A 97 11.88 13.03 9.08
N ARG A 98 12.82 12.38 8.36
CA ARG A 98 12.58 11.12 7.64
C ARG A 98 12.04 10.00 8.53
N ASP A 99 12.45 9.97 9.79
CA ASP A 99 12.05 8.98 10.79
C ASP A 99 10.60 9.12 11.28
N GLN A 100 9.90 10.18 10.86
CA GLN A 100 8.52 10.47 11.22
C GLN A 100 7.49 9.92 10.23
N ILE A 101 7.92 9.63 9.00
CA ILE A 101 7.05 9.26 7.88
C ILE A 101 7.28 7.82 7.47
N PHE A 102 6.20 7.08 7.27
CA PHE A 102 6.17 5.73 6.74
C PHE A 102 5.87 5.77 5.23
N VAL A 103 6.81 5.27 4.43
CA VAL A 103 6.71 5.27 2.96
C VAL A 103 6.66 3.84 2.44
N SER A 104 5.59 3.51 1.73
CA SER A 104 5.48 2.27 0.97
C SER A 104 5.59 2.51 -0.53
N THR A 105 6.28 1.60 -1.22
CA THR A 105 6.22 1.48 -2.69
C THR A 105 6.00 0.02 -3.08
N LYS A 106 5.89 -0.25 -4.38
CA LYS A 106 5.61 -1.57 -4.92
C LYS A 106 6.38 -1.81 -6.21
N ASN A 107 6.87 -3.03 -6.38
CA ASN A 107 7.44 -3.54 -7.63
C ASN A 107 6.75 -4.84 -8.07
N GLY A 108 7.05 -5.31 -9.28
CA GLY A 108 6.46 -6.51 -9.89
C GLY A 108 5.87 -6.25 -11.27
N TYR A 109 5.06 -5.20 -11.42
CA TYR A 109 4.65 -4.77 -12.76
C TYR A 109 5.82 -4.19 -13.57
N VAL A 110 5.84 -4.52 -14.86
CA VAL A 110 6.75 -3.95 -15.85
C VAL A 110 6.30 -2.54 -16.20
N THR A 111 7.22 -1.58 -16.09
CA THR A 111 6.92 -0.17 -16.35
C THR A 111 8.05 0.52 -17.10
N ASN A 112 7.70 1.55 -17.86
CA ASN A 112 8.64 2.49 -18.48
C ASN A 112 8.92 3.69 -17.55
N ASP A 113 9.85 4.55 -17.95
CA ASP A 113 10.07 5.89 -17.35
C ASP A 113 9.46 6.95 -18.27
N ALA A 114 8.57 7.81 -17.76
CA ALA A 114 7.96 8.87 -18.56
C ALA A 114 8.96 9.98 -18.98
N ASP A 115 10.11 10.10 -18.31
CA ASP A 115 11.14 11.06 -18.70
C ASP A 115 12.07 10.53 -19.80
N VAL A 116 11.93 9.25 -20.18
CA VAL A 116 12.69 8.63 -21.26
C VAL A 116 11.82 8.57 -22.51
N GLN A 117 12.30 9.18 -23.61
CA GLN A 117 11.60 9.30 -24.89
C GLN A 117 11.63 8.00 -25.69
N LEU A 118 11.15 6.90 -25.11
CA LEU A 118 11.04 5.59 -25.74
C LEU A 118 9.61 5.06 -25.62
N GLY A 119 9.17 4.31 -26.62
CA GLY A 119 7.94 3.52 -26.50
C GLY A 119 8.09 2.46 -25.40
N PHE A 120 6.97 1.96 -24.85
CA PHE A 120 7.03 1.00 -23.75
C PHE A 120 7.92 -0.22 -24.04
N TRP A 121 7.75 -0.87 -25.20
CA TRP A 121 8.54 -2.06 -25.55
C TRP A 121 9.99 -1.75 -25.94
N GLU A 122 10.23 -0.55 -26.47
CA GLU A 122 11.57 -0.07 -26.76
C GLU A 122 12.33 0.17 -25.45
N TYR A 123 11.69 0.82 -24.48
CA TYR A 123 12.19 0.96 -23.12
C TYR A 123 12.47 -0.40 -22.48
N VAL A 124 11.54 -1.36 -22.52
CA VAL A 124 11.76 -2.71 -21.97
C VAL A 124 12.98 -3.37 -22.61
N LYS A 125 13.13 -3.24 -23.93
CA LYS A 125 14.29 -3.81 -24.65
C LYS A 125 15.60 -3.15 -24.23
N GLU A 126 15.69 -1.82 -24.23
CA GLU A 126 16.92 -1.09 -23.97
C GLU A 126 17.30 -1.07 -22.49
N GLU A 127 16.31 -0.82 -21.62
CA GLU A 127 16.53 -0.63 -20.19
C GLU A 127 16.51 -1.94 -19.41
N TYR A 128 15.85 -3.00 -19.89
CA TYR A 128 15.76 -4.27 -19.16
C TYR A 128 16.43 -5.44 -19.89
N THR A 129 16.07 -5.72 -21.14
CA THR A 129 16.58 -6.91 -21.85
C THR A 129 18.07 -6.79 -22.20
N GLN A 130 18.47 -5.69 -22.86
CA GLN A 130 19.87 -5.49 -23.28
C GLN A 130 20.84 -5.32 -22.10
N LYS A 131 20.33 -4.88 -20.95
CA LYS A 131 21.09 -4.78 -19.70
C LYS A 131 21.07 -6.07 -18.87
N GLY A 132 20.41 -7.14 -19.36
CA GLY A 132 20.35 -8.44 -18.71
C GLY A 132 19.51 -8.48 -17.42
N ILE A 133 18.64 -7.49 -17.20
CA ILE A 133 17.76 -7.42 -16.03
C ILE A 133 16.59 -8.41 -16.18
N VAL A 134 16.10 -8.57 -17.42
CA VAL A 134 14.98 -9.44 -17.80
C VAL A 134 15.38 -10.27 -19.02
N GLN A 135 14.97 -11.54 -19.06
CA GLN A 135 15.17 -12.48 -20.17
C GLN A 135 13.84 -12.82 -20.86
N GLU A 136 13.92 -13.55 -21.98
CA GLU A 136 12.74 -14.09 -22.64
C GLU A 136 11.99 -15.04 -21.70
N GLY A 137 10.67 -14.86 -21.57
CA GLY A 137 9.82 -15.66 -20.68
C GLY A 137 9.68 -15.12 -19.25
N ASP A 138 10.47 -14.11 -18.84
CA ASP A 138 10.39 -13.54 -17.49
C ASP A 138 9.16 -12.63 -17.28
N ILE A 139 8.65 -12.03 -18.36
CA ILE A 139 7.48 -11.14 -18.34
C ILE A 139 6.25 -11.93 -18.77
N THR A 140 5.24 -11.97 -17.90
CA THR A 140 3.96 -12.61 -18.16
C THR A 140 3.04 -11.74 -19.01
N SER A 141 1.96 -12.32 -19.55
CA SER A 141 0.93 -11.61 -20.30
C SER A 141 0.23 -10.51 -19.48
N GLY A 142 0.30 -10.60 -18.15
CA GLY A 142 -0.13 -9.57 -17.21
C GLY A 142 0.84 -8.41 -17.04
N TYR A 143 1.89 -8.30 -17.87
CA TYR A 143 2.98 -7.32 -17.75
C TYR A 143 3.64 -7.38 -16.36
N HIS A 144 3.82 -8.57 -15.83
CA HIS A 144 4.38 -8.77 -14.50
C HIS A 144 5.67 -9.60 -14.58
N CYS A 145 6.66 -9.26 -13.75
CA CYS A 145 7.92 -9.97 -13.63
C CYS A 145 8.27 -10.17 -12.16
N MET A 146 8.51 -11.43 -11.76
CA MET A 146 8.87 -11.82 -10.39
C MET A 146 10.35 -12.23 -10.25
N THR A 147 11.16 -12.09 -11.32
CA THR A 147 12.57 -12.45 -11.22
C THR A 147 13.30 -11.53 -10.25
N THR A 148 14.20 -12.10 -9.45
CA THR A 148 14.88 -11.35 -8.39
C THR A 148 15.79 -10.26 -8.95
N THR A 149 16.35 -10.46 -10.15
CA THR A 149 17.12 -9.45 -10.90
C THR A 149 16.27 -8.23 -11.22
N TYR A 150 15.07 -8.43 -11.78
CA TYR A 150 14.14 -7.35 -12.07
C TYR A 150 13.69 -6.64 -10.80
N LEU A 151 13.23 -7.38 -9.78
CA LEU A 151 12.74 -6.77 -8.55
C LEU A 151 13.83 -5.98 -7.81
N SER A 152 15.09 -6.43 -7.84
CA SER A 152 16.21 -5.68 -7.27
C SER A 152 16.50 -4.39 -8.05
N ASP A 153 16.50 -4.43 -9.38
CA ASP A 153 16.65 -3.23 -10.23
C ASP A 153 15.53 -2.22 -9.96
N GLN A 154 14.28 -2.69 -9.89
CA GLN A 154 13.14 -1.82 -9.61
C GLN A 154 13.18 -1.21 -8.20
N LEU A 155 13.67 -1.95 -7.20
CA LEU A 155 13.92 -1.37 -5.87
C LEU A 155 14.96 -0.24 -5.94
N ASP A 156 16.07 -0.45 -6.63
CA ASP A 156 17.12 0.57 -6.77
C ASP A 156 16.63 1.82 -7.50
N ARG A 157 15.79 1.65 -8.53
CA ARG A 157 15.09 2.76 -9.19
C ARG A 157 14.11 3.46 -8.25
N SER A 158 13.35 2.71 -7.45
CA SER A 158 12.39 3.27 -6.49
C SER A 158 13.09 4.11 -5.41
N LEU A 159 14.20 3.63 -4.86
CA LEU A 159 15.04 4.36 -3.91
C LEU A 159 15.52 5.69 -4.51
N LYS A 160 15.99 5.66 -5.76
CA LYS A 160 16.40 6.87 -6.50
C LYS A 160 15.25 7.81 -6.77
N ASN A 161 14.09 7.31 -7.20
CA ASN A 161 12.91 8.12 -7.51
C ASN A 161 12.40 8.85 -6.26
N LEU A 162 12.33 8.14 -5.13
CA LEU A 162 11.91 8.70 -3.85
C LEU A 162 13.01 9.55 -3.18
N ASP A 163 14.25 9.49 -3.68
CA ASP A 163 15.46 10.00 -3.06
C ASP A 163 15.62 9.52 -1.60
N LEU A 164 15.42 8.24 -1.34
CA LEU A 164 15.54 7.63 0.00
C LEU A 164 16.62 6.55 0.02
N GLU A 165 17.36 6.44 1.13
CA GLU A 165 18.29 5.32 1.35
C GLU A 165 17.57 4.03 1.78
N CYS A 166 16.38 4.16 2.37
CA CYS A 166 15.59 3.05 2.88
C CYS A 166 14.09 3.27 2.66
N ILE A 167 13.40 2.25 2.16
CA ILE A 167 11.94 2.21 2.05
C ILE A 167 11.35 1.48 3.25
N ASP A 168 10.32 2.04 3.88
CA ASP A 168 9.74 1.40 5.06
C ASP A 168 9.04 0.10 4.70
N LEU A 169 8.34 0.07 3.56
CA LEU A 169 7.62 -1.10 3.09
C LEU A 169 7.70 -1.27 1.58
N MET A 170 8.28 -2.38 1.13
CA MET A 170 8.22 -2.81 -0.27
C MET A 170 7.13 -3.87 -0.48
N TYR A 171 6.14 -3.56 -1.30
CA TYR A 171 5.12 -4.52 -1.72
C TYR A 171 5.51 -5.24 -3.01
N LEU A 172 5.25 -6.54 -3.05
CA LEU A 172 5.09 -7.25 -4.32
C LEU A 172 3.67 -6.99 -4.85
N HIS A 173 3.57 -6.44 -6.06
CA HIS A 173 2.35 -5.80 -6.56
C HIS A 173 1.54 -6.71 -7.50
N ASN A 174 0.37 -7.15 -7.05
CA ASN A 174 -0.59 -8.01 -7.77
C ASN A 174 0.05 -9.26 -8.37
N ALA A 175 0.94 -9.89 -7.60
CA ALA A 175 1.77 -10.98 -8.06
C ALA A 175 0.94 -12.16 -8.57
N VAL A 176 -0.10 -12.54 -7.82
CA VAL A 176 -0.97 -13.66 -8.19
C VAL A 176 -1.69 -13.30 -9.47
N GLU A 177 -2.38 -12.17 -9.49
CA GLU A 177 -3.23 -11.71 -10.60
C GLU A 177 -2.42 -11.51 -11.89
N GLY A 178 -1.16 -11.07 -11.77
CA GLY A 178 -0.25 -10.86 -12.88
C GLY A 178 0.44 -12.13 -13.38
N GLN A 179 0.46 -13.23 -12.61
CA GLN A 179 1.27 -14.41 -12.94
C GLN A 179 0.47 -15.68 -13.22
N ILE A 180 -0.62 -15.95 -12.49
CA ILE A 180 -1.25 -17.29 -12.50
C ILE A 180 -1.88 -17.72 -13.84
N LYS A 181 -2.04 -16.79 -14.79
CA LYS A 181 -2.50 -17.12 -16.15
C LYS A 181 -1.42 -17.82 -16.98
N ASP A 182 -0.16 -17.51 -16.70
CA ASP A 182 1.00 -17.98 -17.47
C ASP A 182 1.88 -18.93 -16.65
N VAL A 183 1.75 -18.91 -15.32
CA VAL A 183 2.57 -19.67 -14.38
C VAL A 183 1.67 -20.53 -13.49
N SER A 184 2.03 -21.80 -13.28
CA SER A 184 1.28 -22.68 -12.37
C SER A 184 1.34 -22.17 -10.93
N LYS A 185 0.34 -22.49 -10.11
CA LYS A 185 0.31 -22.12 -8.69
C LYS A 185 1.54 -22.65 -7.92
N GLU A 186 2.02 -23.85 -8.24
CA GLU A 186 3.24 -24.40 -7.65
C GLU A 186 4.47 -23.56 -7.99
N GLN A 187 4.64 -23.20 -9.27
CA GLN A 187 5.77 -22.38 -9.70
C GLN A 187 5.67 -20.95 -9.14
N PHE A 188 4.46 -20.39 -9.04
CA PHE A 188 4.22 -19.12 -8.37
C PHE A 188 4.71 -19.13 -6.92
N LEU A 189 4.41 -20.17 -6.14
CA LEU A 189 4.86 -20.28 -4.76
C LEU A 189 6.39 -20.41 -4.64
N LYS A 190 7.05 -21.11 -5.58
CA LYS A 190 8.52 -21.16 -5.67
C LYS A 190 9.11 -19.78 -5.97
N ASN A 191 8.51 -19.05 -6.91
CA ASN A 191 8.91 -17.68 -7.23
C ASN A 191 8.70 -16.78 -6.01
N LEU A 192 7.57 -16.88 -5.31
CA LEU A 192 7.27 -16.11 -4.10
C LEU A 192 8.30 -16.35 -2.99
N GLN A 193 8.73 -17.61 -2.78
CA GLN A 193 9.80 -17.91 -1.83
C GLN A 193 11.11 -17.19 -2.23
N SER A 194 11.47 -17.22 -3.51
CA SER A 194 12.67 -16.53 -4.02
C SER A 194 12.59 -15.01 -3.86
N VAL A 195 11.39 -14.43 -4.04
CA VAL A 195 11.15 -13.01 -3.80
C VAL A 195 11.31 -12.66 -2.32
N PHE A 196 10.82 -13.51 -1.41
CA PHE A 196 11.00 -13.28 0.02
C PHE A 196 12.46 -13.40 0.44
N GLU A 197 13.22 -14.34 -0.15
CA GLU A 197 14.67 -14.45 0.06
C GLU A 197 15.39 -13.16 -0.36
N LEU A 198 15.04 -12.62 -1.53
CA LEU A 198 15.55 -11.32 -1.97
C LEU A 198 15.18 -10.21 -0.99
N TYR A 199 13.92 -10.10 -0.56
CA TYR A 199 13.51 -9.02 0.33
C TYR A 199 14.14 -9.14 1.73
N GLU A 200 14.33 -10.34 2.27
CA GLU A 200 15.12 -10.52 3.49
C GLU A 200 16.57 -10.08 3.31
N GLN A 201 17.19 -10.41 2.18
CA GLN A 201 18.51 -9.86 1.84
C GLN A 201 18.48 -8.33 1.80
N LYS A 202 17.48 -7.71 1.17
CA LYS A 202 17.37 -6.23 1.08
C LYS A 202 17.08 -5.57 2.43
N ARG A 203 16.47 -6.28 3.38
CA ARG A 203 16.37 -5.85 4.78
C ARG A 203 17.73 -5.84 5.47
N ASN A 204 18.51 -6.90 5.29
CA ASN A 204 19.86 -6.99 5.85
C ASN A 204 20.81 -5.94 5.26
N GLU A 205 20.64 -5.60 3.98
CA GLU A 205 21.34 -4.49 3.32
C GLU A 205 20.86 -3.09 3.79
N GLY A 206 19.77 -3.02 4.57
CA GLY A 206 19.19 -1.76 5.04
C GLY A 206 18.37 -0.98 3.99
N LYS A 207 18.14 -1.55 2.80
CA LYS A 207 17.39 -0.90 1.71
C LYS A 207 15.87 -0.88 1.94
N ILE A 208 15.34 -1.87 2.68
CA ILE A 208 13.93 -1.91 3.08
C ILE A 208 13.78 -2.30 4.56
N LYS A 209 12.71 -1.88 5.24
CA LYS A 209 12.43 -2.33 6.62
C LYS A 209 11.49 -3.53 6.68
N PHE A 210 10.42 -3.47 5.89
CA PHE A 210 9.40 -4.49 5.79
C PHE A 210 9.13 -4.81 4.32
N TYR A 211 8.52 -5.97 4.10
CA TYR A 211 7.90 -6.28 2.82
C TYR A 211 6.49 -6.83 3.02
N GLY A 212 5.75 -6.90 1.92
CA GLY A 212 4.36 -7.30 1.92
C GLY A 212 3.86 -7.68 0.54
N MET A 213 2.56 -7.95 0.44
CA MET A 213 1.87 -8.10 -0.84
C MET A 213 0.73 -7.10 -0.98
N ALA A 214 0.70 -6.36 -2.08
CA ALA A 214 -0.42 -5.51 -2.47
C ALA A 214 -1.20 -6.22 -3.57
N THR A 215 -2.47 -6.51 -3.36
CA THR A 215 -3.24 -7.46 -4.18
C THR A 215 -4.64 -6.93 -4.43
N TRP A 216 -5.25 -7.28 -5.56
CA TRP A 216 -6.66 -6.97 -5.78
C TRP A 216 -7.55 -8.05 -5.18
N GLU A 217 -7.29 -9.31 -5.49
CA GLU A 217 -8.23 -10.39 -5.28
C GLU A 217 -7.69 -11.47 -4.34
N CYS A 218 -6.40 -11.80 -4.39
CA CYS A 218 -5.95 -13.13 -3.98
C CYS A 218 -6.27 -13.54 -2.54
N PHE A 219 -6.28 -12.59 -1.59
CA PHE A 219 -6.64 -12.85 -0.19
C PHE A 219 -8.14 -12.73 0.11
N ARG A 220 -8.92 -12.12 -0.80
CA ARG A 220 -10.35 -11.79 -0.63
C ARG A 220 -11.28 -12.68 -1.44
N VAL A 221 -10.76 -13.61 -2.23
CA VAL A 221 -11.55 -14.59 -2.98
C VAL A 221 -11.62 -15.93 -2.25
N PRO A 222 -12.68 -16.75 -2.45
CA PRO A 222 -12.80 -18.06 -1.82
C PRO A 222 -11.74 -19.06 -2.31
N SER A 223 -11.53 -20.14 -1.56
CA SER A 223 -10.42 -21.10 -1.78
C SER A 223 -10.47 -21.88 -3.09
N ASP A 224 -11.65 -21.97 -3.73
CA ASP A 224 -11.86 -22.61 -5.03
C ASP A 224 -11.57 -21.66 -6.21
N ASN A 225 -11.36 -20.37 -5.94
CA ASN A 225 -10.97 -19.41 -6.96
C ASN A 225 -9.49 -19.64 -7.38
N PRO A 226 -9.16 -19.65 -8.69
CA PRO A 226 -7.77 -19.81 -9.16
C PRO A 226 -6.80 -18.76 -8.60
N GLN A 227 -7.28 -17.54 -8.31
CA GLN A 227 -6.49 -16.46 -7.72
C GLN A 227 -6.34 -16.58 -6.20
N TYR A 228 -6.95 -17.55 -5.54
CA TYR A 228 -6.84 -17.70 -4.10
C TYR A 228 -5.40 -17.94 -3.64
N LEU A 229 -4.98 -17.15 -2.66
CA LEU A 229 -3.76 -17.36 -1.89
C LEU A 229 -4.09 -17.34 -0.39
N SER A 230 -3.63 -18.37 0.32
CA SER A 230 -3.72 -18.45 1.78
C SER A 230 -2.72 -17.47 2.40
N LEU A 231 -3.20 -16.59 3.28
CA LEU A 231 -2.37 -15.67 4.02
C LEU A 231 -1.50 -16.43 5.04
N GLU A 232 -2.02 -17.48 5.65
CA GLU A 232 -1.26 -18.35 6.57
C GLU A 232 -0.09 -19.02 5.84
N ASP A 233 -0.33 -19.60 4.67
CA ASP A 233 0.72 -20.23 3.87
C ASP A 233 1.77 -19.21 3.43
N THR A 234 1.32 -18.00 3.07
CA THR A 234 2.23 -16.90 2.71
C THR A 234 3.14 -16.51 3.89
N VAL A 235 2.57 -16.39 5.10
CA VAL A 235 3.34 -16.14 6.32
C VAL A 235 4.30 -17.31 6.62
N ASN A 236 3.87 -18.55 6.40
CA ASN A 236 4.72 -19.73 6.61
C ASN A 236 5.91 -19.76 5.64
N ILE A 237 5.74 -19.34 4.38
CA ILE A 237 6.86 -19.14 3.44
C ILE A 237 7.82 -18.09 3.99
N ALA A 238 7.31 -16.95 4.48
CA ALA A 238 8.15 -15.90 5.05
C ALA A 238 8.91 -16.37 6.30
N LYS A 239 8.26 -17.13 7.20
CA LYS A 239 8.90 -17.74 8.37
C LYS A 239 9.99 -18.74 7.97
N LYS A 240 9.75 -19.57 6.95
CA LYS A 240 10.75 -20.51 6.43
C LYS A 240 11.99 -19.80 5.92
N VAL A 241 11.82 -18.64 5.29
CA VAL A 241 12.92 -17.86 4.69
C VAL A 241 13.65 -16.97 5.71
N GLY A 242 12.91 -16.20 6.51
CA GLY A 242 13.44 -15.16 7.40
C GLY A 242 13.35 -15.47 8.90
N GLY A 243 12.90 -16.67 9.28
CA GLY A 243 12.64 -17.04 10.68
C GLY A 243 11.46 -16.24 11.28
N ASP A 244 11.30 -16.28 12.60
CA ASP A 244 10.20 -15.56 13.29
C ASP A 244 10.27 -14.03 13.12
N ASN A 245 11.47 -13.50 12.91
CA ASN A 245 11.75 -12.07 12.69
C ASN A 245 11.72 -11.65 11.20
N HIS A 246 11.08 -12.47 10.35
CA HIS A 246 10.87 -12.16 8.93
C HIS A 246 10.19 -10.79 8.71
N GLY A 247 10.41 -10.20 7.55
CA GLY A 247 9.95 -8.86 7.21
C GLY A 247 8.55 -8.78 6.62
N PHE A 248 7.93 -9.92 6.27
CA PHE A 248 6.55 -9.97 5.83
C PHE A 248 5.62 -9.56 6.97
N ARG A 249 5.14 -8.31 6.92
CA ARG A 249 4.34 -7.71 8.00
C ARG A 249 3.11 -6.96 7.52
N PHE A 250 2.93 -6.81 6.21
CA PHE A 250 1.85 -5.99 5.67
C PHE A 250 1.22 -6.62 4.43
N ILE A 251 -0.08 -6.40 4.28
CA ILE A 251 -0.79 -6.58 3.01
C ILE A 251 -1.54 -5.30 2.64
N GLN A 252 -1.84 -5.15 1.36
CA GLN A 252 -2.71 -4.09 0.86
C GLN A 252 -3.79 -4.69 -0.03
N LEU A 253 -5.05 -4.33 0.21
CA LEU A 253 -6.19 -4.89 -0.54
C LEU A 253 -7.37 -3.90 -0.70
N PRO A 254 -8.21 -4.04 -1.74
CA PRO A 254 -9.43 -3.26 -1.84
C PRO A 254 -10.40 -3.56 -0.69
N PHE A 255 -10.88 -2.51 -0.04
CA PHE A 255 -11.97 -2.60 0.93
C PHE A 255 -12.72 -1.28 1.03
N ASN A 256 -14.03 -1.33 0.82
CA ASN A 256 -14.96 -0.20 0.92
C ASN A 256 -16.39 -0.74 1.03
N LEU A 257 -17.41 0.13 1.02
CA LEU A 257 -18.82 -0.26 1.15
C LEU A 257 -19.36 -1.13 -0.01
N TYR A 258 -18.65 -1.18 -1.14
CA TYR A 258 -18.97 -2.07 -2.26
C TYR A 258 -18.10 -3.34 -2.28
N TYR A 259 -16.83 -3.23 -1.86
CA TYR A 259 -15.91 -4.34 -1.69
C TYR A 259 -15.80 -4.73 -0.22
N ASP A 260 -16.84 -5.35 0.31
CA ASP A 260 -16.97 -5.76 1.71
C ASP A 260 -16.33 -7.13 2.04
N GLN A 261 -15.85 -7.85 1.02
CA GLN A 261 -15.37 -9.23 1.16
C GLN A 261 -14.19 -9.35 2.13
N ALA A 262 -13.39 -8.30 2.29
CA ALA A 262 -12.28 -8.29 3.24
C ALA A 262 -12.76 -8.42 4.70
N LEU A 263 -13.95 -7.87 5.00
CA LEU A 263 -14.57 -7.87 6.32
C LEU A 263 -15.52 -9.06 6.50
N LEU A 264 -16.42 -9.28 5.54
CA LEU A 264 -17.53 -10.23 5.67
C LEU A 264 -17.21 -11.62 5.07
N GLY A 265 -16.39 -11.67 4.03
CA GLY A 265 -16.05 -12.91 3.33
C GLY A 265 -15.19 -13.83 4.20
N LYS A 266 -15.58 -15.09 4.35
CA LYS A 266 -14.79 -16.12 5.03
C LYS A 266 -13.82 -16.79 4.06
N THR A 267 -12.85 -15.99 3.61
CA THR A 267 -11.95 -16.35 2.50
C THR A 267 -10.67 -17.02 2.99
N GLN A 268 -10.36 -16.96 4.28
CA GLN A 268 -9.15 -17.52 4.87
C GLN A 268 -9.50 -18.59 5.91
N THR A 269 -8.54 -19.47 6.19
CA THR A 269 -8.66 -20.49 7.26
C THR A 269 -7.48 -20.32 8.21
N ILE A 270 -7.76 -20.20 9.51
CA ILE A 270 -6.75 -20.15 10.57
C ILE A 270 -7.15 -21.19 11.62
N GLU A 271 -6.25 -22.13 11.94
CA GLU A 271 -6.52 -23.20 12.91
C GLU A 271 -7.83 -23.96 12.60
N ASN A 272 -8.08 -24.27 11.31
CA ASN A 272 -9.31 -24.89 10.79
C ASN A 272 -10.60 -24.06 10.92
N ASN A 273 -10.52 -22.78 11.34
CA ASN A 273 -11.67 -21.88 11.40
C ASN A 273 -11.73 -20.97 10.16
N PRO A 274 -12.85 -20.97 9.41
CA PRO A 274 -13.07 -19.99 8.35
C PRO A 274 -13.21 -18.59 8.93
N VAL A 275 -12.34 -17.68 8.52
CA VAL A 275 -12.25 -16.30 9.00
C VAL A 275 -12.14 -15.34 7.82
N SER A 276 -12.39 -14.05 8.08
CA SER A 276 -12.11 -13.03 7.07
C SER A 276 -10.62 -12.74 6.98
N VAL A 277 -10.18 -12.14 5.86
CA VAL A 277 -8.77 -11.76 5.72
C VAL A 277 -8.33 -10.73 6.77
N LEU A 278 -9.21 -9.82 7.21
CA LEU A 278 -8.88 -8.84 8.26
C LEU A 278 -8.65 -9.54 9.62
N GLU A 279 -9.46 -10.55 9.93
CA GLU A 279 -9.30 -11.37 11.12
C GLU A 279 -8.04 -12.25 11.02
N ALA A 280 -7.81 -12.91 9.88
CA ALA A 280 -6.62 -13.70 9.63
C ALA A 280 -5.34 -12.87 9.77
N ALA A 281 -5.31 -11.67 9.18
CA ALA A 281 -4.19 -10.75 9.28
C ALA A 281 -3.91 -10.36 10.74
N THR A 282 -4.95 -10.06 11.52
CA THR A 282 -4.82 -9.75 12.96
C THR A 282 -4.20 -10.92 13.73
N ARG A 283 -4.70 -12.14 13.54
CA ARG A 283 -4.19 -13.36 14.20
C ARG A 283 -2.74 -13.67 13.81
N LEU A 284 -2.35 -13.36 12.58
CA LEU A 284 -1.01 -13.61 12.04
C LEU A 284 -0.02 -12.46 12.27
N GLY A 285 -0.43 -11.36 12.91
CA GLY A 285 0.43 -10.20 13.13
C GLY A 285 0.75 -9.39 11.86
N ILE A 286 -0.16 -9.38 10.90
CA ILE A 286 -0.07 -8.68 9.61
C ILE A 286 -0.94 -7.43 9.61
N GLY A 287 -0.36 -6.30 9.23
CA GLY A 287 -1.03 -5.02 9.10
C GLY A 287 -1.72 -4.87 7.75
N VAL A 288 -2.91 -4.30 7.73
CA VAL A 288 -3.69 -4.14 6.50
C VAL A 288 -3.88 -2.67 6.15
N PHE A 289 -3.27 -2.23 5.05
CA PHE A 289 -3.69 -1.00 4.39
C PHE A 289 -4.76 -1.33 3.36
N THR A 290 -5.74 -0.44 3.18
CA THR A 290 -6.81 -0.67 2.20
C THR A 290 -6.74 0.30 1.04
N SER A 291 -7.01 -0.19 -0.16
CA SER A 291 -6.99 0.59 -1.39
C SER A 291 -8.40 0.84 -1.90
N VAL A 292 -8.50 1.78 -2.85
CA VAL A 292 -9.76 2.14 -3.52
C VAL A 292 -10.89 2.55 -2.56
N PRO A 293 -10.64 3.37 -1.51
CA PRO A 293 -11.65 3.66 -0.48
C PRO A 293 -12.90 4.36 -1.01
N LEU A 294 -12.77 5.10 -2.12
CA LEU A 294 -13.87 5.87 -2.74
C LEU A 294 -14.35 5.25 -4.06
N MET A 295 -13.88 4.05 -4.43
CA MET A 295 -14.18 3.40 -5.70
C MET A 295 -13.96 4.32 -6.92
N GLN A 296 -12.83 5.04 -6.96
CA GLN A 296 -12.52 6.06 -7.98
C GLN A 296 -13.59 7.15 -8.10
N GLY A 297 -14.23 7.52 -6.99
CA GLY A 297 -15.29 8.52 -6.92
C GLY A 297 -16.69 7.98 -7.18
N ARG A 298 -16.85 6.71 -7.58
CA ARG A 298 -18.17 6.12 -7.85
C ARG A 298 -19.05 6.06 -6.59
N LEU A 299 -18.46 5.81 -5.42
CA LEU A 299 -19.20 5.81 -4.14
C LEU A 299 -19.70 7.20 -3.72
N LEU A 300 -19.17 8.27 -4.32
CA LEU A 300 -19.55 9.65 -4.00
C LEU A 300 -20.77 10.13 -4.81
N GLN A 301 -21.21 9.34 -5.79
CA GLN A 301 -22.39 9.68 -6.58
C GLN A 301 -23.65 9.66 -5.70
N PRO A 302 -24.58 10.62 -5.87
CA PRO A 302 -25.81 10.66 -5.08
C PRO A 302 -26.56 9.32 -5.11
N GLY A 303 -26.93 8.81 -3.92
CA GLY A 303 -27.70 7.59 -3.78
C GLY A 303 -26.91 6.27 -3.87
N VAL A 304 -25.59 6.29 -4.12
CA VAL A 304 -24.78 5.06 -4.18
C VAL A 304 -24.40 4.55 -2.79
N MET A 305 -24.02 5.46 -1.88
CA MET A 305 -23.58 5.10 -0.53
C MET A 305 -24.71 5.32 0.49
N PRO A 306 -24.97 4.35 1.40
CA PRO A 306 -26.03 4.47 2.41
C PRO A 306 -25.79 5.62 3.39
N GLU A 307 -26.85 6.38 3.70
CA GLU A 307 -26.84 7.46 4.70
C GLU A 307 -26.87 6.91 6.13
N PHE A 308 -25.71 6.95 6.80
CA PHE A 308 -25.55 6.45 8.17
C PHE A 308 -24.93 7.44 9.16
N SER A 309 -24.57 8.65 8.70
CA SER A 309 -24.11 9.78 9.52
C SER A 309 -24.25 11.08 8.73
N ASP A 310 -24.21 12.23 9.42
CA ASP A 310 -24.27 13.57 8.81
C ASP A 310 -22.92 14.02 8.18
N LEU A 311 -21.97 13.09 8.02
CA LEU A 311 -20.68 13.37 7.41
C LEU A 311 -20.81 13.50 5.90
N LYS A 312 -19.93 14.32 5.30
CA LYS A 312 -19.78 14.37 3.85
C LYS A 312 -19.50 12.98 3.26
N PRO A 313 -19.91 12.68 2.02
CA PRO A 313 -19.76 11.35 1.45
C PRO A 313 -18.34 10.77 1.53
N SER A 314 -17.33 11.56 1.17
CA SER A 314 -15.94 11.15 1.23
C SER A 314 -15.48 10.80 2.65
N MET A 315 -15.77 11.66 3.62
CA MET A 315 -15.47 11.45 5.04
C MET A 315 -16.19 10.21 5.60
N ARG A 316 -17.46 10.02 5.22
CA ARG A 316 -18.27 8.87 5.65
C ARG A 316 -17.68 7.55 5.17
N ALA A 317 -17.24 7.47 3.92
CA ALA A 317 -16.54 6.30 3.38
C ALA A 317 -15.22 6.03 4.13
N LEU A 318 -14.40 7.06 4.34
CA LEU A 318 -13.14 6.93 5.10
C LEU A 318 -13.37 6.53 6.55
N GLN A 319 -14.39 7.10 7.19
CA GLN A 319 -14.76 6.80 8.58
C GLN A 319 -15.20 5.35 8.73
N PHE A 320 -15.99 4.81 7.81
CA PHE A 320 -16.34 3.39 7.80
C PHE A 320 -15.08 2.50 7.74
N ILE A 321 -14.19 2.78 6.78
CA ILE A 321 -13.03 1.93 6.53
C ILE A 321 -12.01 1.98 7.68
N ARG A 322 -11.64 3.18 8.15
CA ARG A 322 -10.64 3.32 9.24
C ARG A 322 -11.12 2.78 10.59
N SER A 323 -12.44 2.68 10.77
CA SER A 323 -13.08 2.13 11.97
C SER A 323 -13.25 0.61 11.89
N SER A 324 -12.98 -0.02 10.74
CA SER A 324 -13.09 -1.47 10.60
C SER A 324 -11.99 -2.20 11.37
N PRO A 325 -12.32 -3.21 12.21
CA PRO A 325 -11.33 -4.03 12.90
C PRO A 325 -10.32 -4.65 11.92
N GLY A 326 -9.03 -4.67 12.31
CA GLY A 326 -7.94 -5.20 11.47
C GLY A 326 -7.40 -4.25 10.39
N VAL A 327 -8.07 -3.14 10.07
CA VAL A 327 -7.57 -2.14 9.12
C VAL A 327 -6.63 -1.16 9.81
N LEU A 328 -5.44 -0.90 9.26
CA LEU A 328 -4.55 0.18 9.71
C LEU A 328 -5.03 1.53 9.17
N ALA A 329 -5.12 1.66 7.85
CA ALA A 329 -5.58 2.89 7.20
C ALA A 329 -6.12 2.63 5.78
N PRO A 330 -7.20 3.33 5.36
CA PRO A 330 -7.48 3.53 3.95
C PRO A 330 -6.47 4.48 3.31
N LEU A 331 -6.02 4.13 2.11
CA LEU A 331 -5.13 4.93 1.29
C LEU A 331 -5.95 5.69 0.26
N VAL A 332 -6.22 6.97 0.55
CA VAL A 332 -7.06 7.82 -0.30
C VAL A 332 -6.23 8.48 -1.40
N GLY A 333 -6.69 8.37 -2.64
CA GLY A 333 -6.12 9.08 -3.78
C GLY A 333 -6.75 10.45 -3.94
N GLN A 334 -5.93 11.51 -3.88
CA GLN A 334 -6.39 12.91 -3.95
C GLN A 334 -5.28 13.80 -4.53
N LYS A 335 -5.67 14.88 -5.22
CA LYS A 335 -4.74 15.79 -5.92
C LYS A 335 -5.07 17.27 -5.76
N SER A 336 -6.35 17.63 -5.73
CA SER A 336 -6.74 19.03 -5.49
C SER A 336 -6.70 19.34 -4.00
N ALA A 337 -6.34 20.58 -3.66
CA ALA A 337 -6.21 21.02 -2.28
C ALA A 337 -7.56 20.96 -1.54
N GLU A 338 -8.66 21.18 -2.24
CA GLU A 338 -10.02 21.12 -1.69
C GLU A 338 -10.39 19.69 -1.28
N HIS A 339 -10.06 18.69 -2.10
CA HIS A 339 -10.31 17.28 -1.75
C HIS A 339 -9.41 16.82 -0.60
N VAL A 340 -8.15 17.26 -0.57
CA VAL A 340 -7.26 16.96 0.56
C VAL A 340 -7.83 17.55 1.85
N SER A 341 -8.21 18.82 1.85
CA SER A 341 -8.83 19.47 3.00
C SER A 341 -10.10 18.74 3.45
N GLU A 342 -11.02 18.47 2.52
CA GLU A 342 -12.29 17.81 2.83
C GLU A 342 -12.10 16.41 3.40
N ASN A 343 -11.28 15.58 2.77
CA ASN A 343 -11.08 14.20 3.20
C ASN A 343 -10.40 14.13 4.58
N LEU A 344 -9.48 15.06 4.87
CA LEU A 344 -8.74 15.06 6.12
C LEU A 344 -9.47 15.74 7.28
N GLU A 345 -10.65 16.32 7.05
CA GLU A 345 -11.58 16.63 8.15
C GLU A 345 -11.91 15.37 8.97
N VAL A 346 -11.82 14.17 8.40
CA VAL A 346 -12.00 12.91 9.13
C VAL A 346 -10.98 12.73 10.26
N MET A 347 -9.81 13.36 10.15
CA MET A 347 -8.77 13.37 11.19
C MET A 347 -9.12 14.30 12.36
N LYS A 348 -10.23 15.04 12.32
CA LYS A 348 -10.71 15.85 13.46
C LYS A 348 -11.70 15.12 14.35
N ILE A 349 -12.16 13.95 13.93
CA ILE A 349 -13.08 13.08 14.68
C ILE A 349 -12.40 11.73 14.97
N PRO A 350 -12.72 11.07 16.10
CA PRO A 350 -12.21 9.74 16.39
C PRO A 350 -12.82 8.70 15.41
N PRO A 351 -12.14 7.58 15.13
CA PRO A 351 -12.80 6.42 14.52
C PRO A 351 -13.95 5.93 15.42
N TYR A 352 -14.93 5.24 14.84
CA TYR A 352 -15.93 4.55 15.65
C TYR A 352 -15.26 3.52 16.56
N SER A 353 -15.77 3.40 17.77
CA SER A 353 -15.49 2.25 18.63
C SER A 353 -15.95 0.94 17.96
N GLU A 354 -15.44 -0.19 18.44
CA GLU A 354 -15.78 -1.50 17.89
C GLU A 354 -17.29 -1.77 17.97
N ASP A 355 -17.94 -1.45 19.10
CA ASP A 355 -19.39 -1.61 19.27
C ASP A 355 -20.21 -0.72 18.32
N GLU A 356 -19.82 0.55 18.15
CA GLU A 356 -20.46 1.46 17.20
C GLU A 356 -20.32 0.94 15.76
N PHE A 357 -19.13 0.46 15.40
CA PHE A 357 -18.88 -0.10 14.08
C PHE A 357 -19.68 -1.38 13.84
N LEU A 358 -19.71 -2.31 14.80
CA LEU A 358 -20.49 -3.54 14.69
C LEU A 358 -21.99 -3.27 14.58
N ASN A 359 -22.51 -2.30 15.34
CA ASN A 359 -23.90 -1.88 15.23
C ASN A 359 -24.21 -1.21 13.88
N LEU A 360 -23.28 -0.42 13.36
CA LEU A 360 -23.38 0.16 12.02
C LEU A 360 -23.44 -0.93 10.96
N VAL A 361 -22.52 -1.90 10.99
CA VAL A 361 -22.51 -3.02 10.03
C VAL A 361 -23.82 -3.79 10.09
N LYS A 362 -24.31 -4.15 11.29
CA LYS A 362 -25.60 -4.83 11.46
C LYS A 362 -26.75 -4.06 10.80
N ARG A 363 -26.81 -2.74 10.96
CA ARG A 363 -27.83 -1.87 10.35
C ARG A 363 -27.71 -1.78 8.82
N LEU A 364 -26.49 -1.88 8.28
CA LEU A 364 -26.25 -1.83 6.84
C LEU A 364 -26.52 -3.17 6.14
N THR A 365 -26.47 -4.28 6.88
CA THR A 365 -26.66 -5.65 6.36
C THR A 365 -28.01 -6.26 6.70
N SER A 366 -28.78 -5.63 7.60
CA SER A 366 -30.18 -5.98 7.90
C SER A 366 -31.11 -5.42 6.85
#